data_AF-A0AAN8FH52-F1
#
_entry.id   AF-A0AAN8FH52-F1
#
_cell.length_a   1.000
_cell.length_b   1.000
_cell.length_c   1.000
_cell.angle_alpha   90.00
_cell.angle_beta   90.00
_cell.angle_gamma   90.00
#
_symmetry.space_group_name_H-M   'P 1'
#
loop_
_entity.id
_entity.type
_entity.pdbx_description
1 polymer ?
#
loop_
_entity_poly.entity_id
_entity_poly.type
_entity_poly.pdbx_seq_one_letter_code
_entity_poly.pdbx_strand_id
1 'polypeptide(L)'
;TECRDGRLHVKIQNSKFYPCYFPGQFIHVEKRVFRVGKVYTKIICPPCEEVCSHCAPAQRTDEKIGDYPKVSVQAAVLLSVIIMIVFFQ
;
A
#
# COMPACT_ATOMS: atom_id res chain seq x y z
N THR A 1 -2.33 -12.28 -11.08
CA THR A 1 -1.61 -12.57 -9.83
C THR A 1 -0.35 -13.35 -10.17
N GLU A 2 0.61 -13.44 -9.27
CA GLU A 2 1.82 -14.26 -9.43
C GLU A 2 2.36 -14.70 -8.07
N CYS A 3 3.09 -15.81 -8.03
CA CYS A 3 3.74 -16.32 -6.81
C CYS A 3 5.25 -16.18 -6.97
N ARG A 4 5.92 -15.48 -6.05
CA ARG A 4 7.38 -15.28 -6.06
C ARG A 4 7.90 -15.45 -4.64
N ASP A 5 8.96 -16.24 -4.48
CA ASP A 5 9.62 -16.49 -3.18
C ASP A 5 8.63 -16.95 -2.08
N GLY A 6 7.72 -17.85 -2.44
CA GLY A 6 6.68 -18.34 -1.52
C GLY A 6 5.62 -17.30 -1.14
N ARG A 7 5.53 -16.18 -1.87
CA ARG A 7 4.60 -15.09 -1.56
C ARG A 7 3.69 -14.78 -2.74
N LEU A 8 2.40 -14.68 -2.45
CA LEU A 8 1.40 -14.21 -3.40
C LEU A 8 1.60 -12.70 -3.67
N HIS A 9 1.66 -12.35 -4.94
CA HIS A 9 1.67 -10.97 -5.42
C HIS A 9 0.42 -10.72 -6.28
N VAL A 10 -0.32 -9.68 -5.92
CA VAL A 10 -1.59 -9.31 -6.54
C VAL A 10 -1.45 -8.01 -7.31
N LYS A 11 -2.25 -7.86 -8.37
CA LYS A 11 -2.37 -6.61 -9.12
C LYS A 11 -3.77 -6.50 -9.70
N ILE A 12 -4.22 -5.27 -9.95
CA ILE A 12 -5.33 -5.00 -10.84
C ILE A 12 -4.78 -4.69 -12.24
N GLN A 13 -5.66 -4.62 -13.24
CA GLN A 13 -5.26 -4.23 -14.59
C GLN A 13 -4.47 -2.91 -14.55
N ASN A 14 -3.35 -2.83 -15.26
CA ASN A 14 -2.51 -1.64 -15.37
C ASN A 14 -1.99 -1.08 -14.01
N SER A 15 -1.90 -1.90 -12.97
CA SER A 15 -1.13 -1.57 -11.76
C SER A 15 0.16 -2.39 -11.69
N LYS A 16 1.09 -1.97 -10.83
CA LYS A 16 2.20 -2.83 -10.40
C LYS A 16 1.68 -4.01 -9.56
N PHE A 17 2.56 -4.96 -9.30
CA PHE A 17 2.32 -6.04 -8.35
C PHE A 17 2.58 -5.57 -6.92
N TYR A 18 1.77 -6.05 -5.99
CA TYR A 18 1.88 -5.79 -4.56
C TYR A 18 1.96 -7.11 -3.80
N PRO A 19 2.84 -7.24 -2.81
CA PRO A 19 2.95 -8.44 -2.00
C PRO A 19 1.78 -8.59 -1.02
N CYS A 20 1.28 -9.82 -0.89
CA CYS A 20 0.40 -10.24 0.19
C CYS A 20 1.22 -10.97 1.24
N TYR A 21 1.27 -10.41 2.45
CA TYR A 21 2.01 -11.00 3.58
C TYR A 21 1.13 -11.89 4.46
N PHE A 22 -0.17 -11.62 4.52
CA PHE A 22 -1.12 -12.43 5.27
C PHE A 22 -2.54 -12.34 4.67
N PRO A 23 -3.42 -13.33 4.92
CA PRO A 23 -4.80 -13.30 4.47
C PRO A 23 -5.57 -12.13 5.10
N GLY A 24 -6.40 -11.44 4.31
CA GLY A 24 -7.18 -10.29 4.73
C GLY A 24 -6.43 -8.95 4.73
N GLN A 25 -5.14 -8.93 4.40
CA GLN A 25 -4.37 -7.69 4.26
C GLN A 25 -5.01 -6.76 3.22
N PHE A 26 -5.19 -5.49 3.57
CA PHE A 26 -5.62 -4.46 2.62
C PHE A 26 -4.42 -3.88 1.86
N ILE A 27 -4.55 -3.84 0.53
CA ILE A 27 -3.61 -3.12 -0.34
C ILE A 27 -4.34 -1.94 -0.96
N HIS A 28 -3.82 -0.73 -0.75
CA HIS A 28 -4.35 0.47 -1.39
C HIS A 28 -3.77 0.63 -2.80
N VAL A 29 -4.62 0.83 -3.80
CA VAL A 29 -4.15 0.99 -5.19
C VAL A 29 -4.72 2.28 -5.77
N GLU A 30 -3.83 3.15 -6.26
CA GLU A 30 -4.20 4.32 -7.04
C GLU A 30 -4.19 3.96 -8.52
N LYS A 31 -5.26 4.29 -9.24
CA LYS A 31 -5.35 4.08 -10.67
C LYS A 31 -5.76 5.36 -11.38
N ARG A 32 -5.16 5.64 -12.54
CA ARG A 32 -5.61 6.70 -13.43
C ARG A 32 -6.58 6.14 -14.45
N VAL A 33 -7.78 6.70 -14.47
CA VAL A 33 -8.84 6.33 -15.42
C VAL A 33 -9.07 7.52 -16.34
N PHE A 34 -9.03 7.26 -17.66
CA PHE A 34 -9.22 8.30 -18.67
C PHE A 34 -10.55 9.02 -18.47
N ARG A 35 -10.55 10.36 -18.53
CA ARG A 35 -11.70 11.26 -18.28
C ARG A 35 -12.30 11.26 -16.86
N VAL A 36 -11.89 10.36 -15.98
CA VAL A 36 -12.34 10.31 -14.57
C VAL A 36 -11.29 10.90 -13.63
N GLY A 37 -10.00 10.66 -13.91
CA GLY A 37 -8.90 11.09 -13.05
C GLY A 37 -8.37 9.97 -12.16
N LYS A 38 -7.94 10.31 -10.93
CA LYS A 38 -7.42 9.35 -9.97
C LYS A 38 -8.55 8.65 -9.23
N VAL A 39 -8.53 7.33 -9.23
CA VAL A 39 -9.48 6.47 -8.51
C VAL A 39 -8.70 5.62 -7.53
N TYR A 40 -9.23 5.48 -6.33
CA TYR A 40 -8.67 4.69 -5.25
C TYR A 40 -9.47 3.42 -5.06
N THR A 41 -8.80 2.28 -5.00
CA THR A 41 -9.41 0.99 -4.72
C THR A 41 -8.60 0.21 -3.70
N LYS A 42 -9.21 -0.83 -3.15
CA LYS A 42 -8.58 -1.73 -2.19
C LYS A 42 -8.62 -3.16 -2.73
N ILE A 43 -7.50 -3.85 -2.64
CA ILE A 43 -7.45 -5.30 -2.80
C ILE A 43 -7.42 -5.91 -1.39
N ILE A 44 -8.20 -6.96 -1.18
CA ILE A 44 -8.12 -7.80 0.01
C ILE A 44 -7.30 -9.03 -0.39
N CYS A 45 -6.18 -9.25 0.29
CA CYS A 45 -5.35 -10.42 0.03
C CYS A 45 -6.09 -11.71 0.39
N PRO A 46 -6.22 -12.69 -0.53
CA PRO A 46 -6.69 -14.01 -0.18
C PRO A 46 -5.63 -14.79 0.60
N PRO A 47 -5.97 -15.94 1.19
CA PRO A 47 -4.98 -16.91 1.63
C PRO A 47 -4.02 -17.29 0.51
N CYS A 48 -2.73 -17.42 0.83
CA CYS A 48 -1.71 -17.72 -0.18
C CYS A 48 -1.94 -19.10 -0.78
N GLU A 49 -2.34 -20.05 0.06
CA GLU A 49 -2.52 -21.47 -0.24
C GLU A 49 -3.70 -21.73 -1.19
N GLU A 50 -4.64 -20.79 -1.30
CA GLU A 50 -5.74 -20.86 -2.28
C GLU A 50 -5.30 -20.52 -3.71
N VAL A 51 -4.15 -19.85 -3.87
CA VAL A 51 -3.69 -19.32 -5.16
C VAL A 51 -2.31 -19.88 -5.56
N CYS A 52 -1.44 -20.12 -4.58
CA CYS A 52 -0.07 -20.59 -4.75
C CYS A 52 0.10 -21.98 -4.12
N SER A 53 0.93 -22.83 -4.74
CA SER A 53 1.17 -24.20 -4.25
C SER A 53 2.20 -24.27 -3.12
N HIS A 54 3.09 -23.28 -3.02
CA HIS A 54 4.13 -23.19 -1.99
C HIS A 54 4.09 -21.79 -1.38
N CYS A 55 3.82 -21.73 -0.08
CA CYS A 55 3.65 -20.48 0.64
C CYS A 55 4.61 -20.39 1.83
N ALA A 56 5.29 -19.25 1.93
CA ALA A 56 6.02 -18.88 3.12
C ALA A 56 5.02 -18.51 4.24
N PRO A 57 5.41 -18.65 5.51
CA PRO A 57 4.55 -18.30 6.63
C PRO A 57 4.04 -16.85 6.55
N ALA A 58 2.80 -16.65 6.99
CA ALA A 58 2.19 -15.33 7.06
C ALA A 58 3.02 -14.40 7.97
N GLN A 59 3.28 -13.18 7.50
CA GLN A 59 4.05 -12.16 8.23
C GLN A 59 3.16 -10.95 8.45
N ARG A 60 2.60 -10.80 9.65
CA ARG A 60 1.86 -9.57 9.97
C ARG A 60 2.84 -8.41 10.12
N THR A 61 2.56 -7.34 9.40
CA THR A 61 3.28 -6.07 9.47
C THR A 61 2.26 -4.96 9.67
N ASP A 62 2.63 -3.94 10.45
CA ASP A 62 1.85 -2.71 10.60
C ASP A 62 2.08 -1.75 9.43
N GLU A 63 2.96 -2.11 8.49
CA GLU A 63 3.24 -1.31 7.31
C GLU A 63 2.03 -1.22 6.36
N LYS A 64 1.69 0.02 6.00
CA LYS A 64 0.65 0.29 5.01
C LYS A 64 1.16 -0.05 3.60
N ILE A 65 0.69 -1.16 3.05
CA ILE A 65 1.07 -1.61 1.70
C ILE A 65 0.15 -1.00 0.63
N GLY A 66 0.74 -0.38 -0.39
CA GLY A 66 -0.02 0.21 -1.49
C GLY A 66 0.47 1.59 -1.93
N ASP A 67 -0.34 2.29 -2.71
CA ASP A 67 -0.06 3.64 -3.22
C ASP A 67 -0.49 4.75 -2.23
N TYR A 68 -0.02 4.58 -1.00
CA TYR A 68 0.36 5.62 -0.05
C TYR A 68 0.64 7.02 -0.65
N PRO A 69 -0.19 8.09 -0.56
CA PRO A 69 0.35 9.43 -0.71
C PRO A 69 1.50 9.61 0.28
N LYS A 70 2.71 9.84 -0.25
CA LYS A 70 3.87 10.13 0.59
C LYS A 70 3.62 11.47 1.26
N VAL A 71 3.39 11.48 2.56
CA VAL A 71 3.41 12.73 3.33
C VAL A 71 4.82 13.28 3.20
N SER A 72 4.96 14.44 2.56
CA SER A 72 6.26 15.09 2.43
C SER A 72 6.75 15.45 3.83
N VAL A 73 7.81 14.79 4.30
CA VAL A 73 8.49 15.08 5.56
C VAL A 73 8.85 16.57 5.63
N GLN A 74 9.23 17.16 4.49
CA GLN A 74 9.57 18.57 4.37
C GLN A 74 8.39 19.50 4.70
N ALA A 75 7.16 19.16 4.27
CA ALA A 75 5.97 19.94 4.58
C ALA A 75 5.57 19.83 6.06
N ALA A 76 5.73 18.64 6.65
CA ALA A 76 5.46 18.42 8.08
C ALA A 76 6.44 19.20 8.98
N VAL A 77 7.72 19.22 8.63
CA VAL A 77 8.75 19.98 9.38
C VAL A 77 8.48 21.48 9.29
N LEU A 78 8.17 22.01 8.10
CA LEU A 78 7.83 23.43 7.95
C LEU A 78 6.64 23.85 8.81
N LEU A 79 5.57 23.04 8.84
CA LEU A 79 4.42 23.29 9.70
C LEU A 79 4.80 23.28 11.19
N SER A 80 5.64 22.34 11.63
CA SER A 80 6.10 22.31 13.02
C SER A 80 6.93 23.54 13.41
N VAL A 81 7.80 24.03 12.52
CA VAL A 81 8.61 25.22 12.77
C VAL A 81 7.74 26.47 12.85
N ILE A 82 6.76 26.61 11.94
CA ILE A 82 5.80 27.72 11.97
C ILE A 82 5.02 27.72 13.29
N ILE A 83 4.53 26.55 13.71
CA ILE A 83 3.82 26.38 14.99
C ILE A 83 4.72 26.85 16.15
N MET A 84 5.98 26.38 16.22
CA MET A 84 6.91 26.80 17.27
C MET A 84 7.14 28.31 17.27
N ILE A 85 7.30 28.95 16.11
CA ILE A 85 7.49 30.41 16.04
C ILE A 85 6.25 31.15 16.56
N VAL A 86 5.04 30.72 16.22
CA VAL A 86 3.79 31.35 16.67
C VAL A 86 3.57 31.19 18.18
N PHE A 87 3.95 30.06 18.77
CA PHE A 87 3.78 29.81 20.21
C PHE A 87 4.88 30.41 21.10
N PHE A 88 6.05 30.73 20.54
CA PHE A 88 7.20 31.30 21.25
C PHE A 88 7.49 32.78 20.92
N GLN A 89 6.57 33.46 20.21
CA GLN A 89 6.51 34.92 20.07
C GLN A 89 5.55 35.52 21.09
#